data_AF-A0A965PH27-F1
#
_entry.id   AF-A0A965PH27-F1
#
_cell.length_a   1.000
_cell.length_b   1.000
_cell.length_c   1.000
_cell.angle_alpha   90.00
_cell.angle_beta   90.00
_cell.angle_gamma   90.00
#
_symmetry.space_group_name_H-M   'P 1'
#
loop_
_entity.id
_entity.type
_entity.pdbx_description
1 polymer ?
#
loop_
_entity_poly.entity_id
_entity_poly.type
_entity_poly.pdbx_seq_one_letter_code
_entity_poly.pdbx_strand_id
1 'polypeptide(L)'
;MPAAEKHAPLKAYVRKRGGLRLAAHGYLRDQLVDMAVRDFPFDVADDMGPRVLAARLKIKARARYDSIMVMIMIGVIANLISKYIWDWWRKRESHQNLMREWSAIAKAEEA
;
A
#
# COMPACT_ATOMS: atom_id res chain seq x y z
N MET A 1 16.88 -7.81 -7.92
CA MET A 1 16.59 -7.96 -6.48
C MET A 1 15.50 -9.02 -6.32
N PRO A 2 15.65 -9.99 -5.41
CA PRO A 2 14.62 -10.99 -5.17
C PRO A 2 13.31 -10.27 -4.80
N ALA A 3 12.18 -10.76 -5.34
CA ALA A 3 10.85 -10.15 -5.15
C ALA A 3 10.44 -9.98 -3.67
N ALA A 4 11.11 -10.69 -2.75
CA ALA A 4 10.90 -10.63 -1.31
C ALA A 4 11.32 -9.30 -0.65
N GLU A 5 12.18 -8.49 -1.27
CA GLU A 5 12.74 -7.28 -0.64
C GLU A 5 12.17 -5.95 -1.16
N LYS A 6 11.34 -5.97 -2.21
CA LYS A 6 10.72 -4.72 -2.73
C LYS A 6 9.95 -4.03 -1.59
N HIS A 7 10.29 -2.76 -1.34
CA HIS A 7 9.68 -1.89 -0.33
C HIS A 7 9.82 -2.37 1.13
N ALA A 8 10.87 -3.13 1.46
CA ALA A 8 11.11 -3.67 2.80
C ALA A 8 10.91 -2.67 3.97
N PRO A 9 11.44 -1.42 3.94
CA PRO A 9 11.24 -0.49 5.05
C PRO A 9 9.78 -0.08 5.25
N LEU A 10 9.00 0.04 4.17
CA LEU A 10 7.57 0.34 4.26
C LEU A 10 6.78 -0.87 4.79
N LYS A 11 7.05 -2.07 4.26
CA LYS A 11 6.42 -3.32 4.72
C LYS A 11 6.69 -3.57 6.21
N ALA A 12 7.93 -3.36 6.65
CA ALA A 12 8.32 -3.47 8.06
C ALA A 12 7.57 -2.45 8.93
N TYR A 13 7.44 -1.20 8.46
CA TYR A 13 6.68 -0.17 9.16
C TYR A 13 5.19 -0.54 9.30
N VAL A 14 4.54 -0.95 8.20
CA VAL A 14 3.13 -1.36 8.19
C VAL A 14 2.91 -2.59 9.08
N ARG A 15 3.82 -3.58 9.04
CA ARG A 15 3.78 -4.74 9.93
C ARG A 15 3.85 -4.34 11.40
N LYS A 16 4.78 -3.45 11.76
CA LYS A 16 4.96 -2.98 13.15
C LYS A 16 3.72 -2.23 13.66
N ARG A 17 3.10 -1.39 12.83
CA ARG A 17 1.91 -0.61 13.23
C ARG A 17 0.60 -1.39 13.16
N GLY A 18 0.52 -2.38 12.28
CA GLY A 18 -0.67 -3.18 12.05
C GLY A 18 -0.98 -4.22 13.12
N GLY A 19 0.00 -4.56 13.96
CA GLY A 19 -0.15 -5.53 15.03
C GLY A 19 -0.63 -6.90 14.53
N LEU A 20 -1.31 -7.65 15.40
CA LEU A 20 -1.80 -9.00 15.15
C LEU A 20 -2.71 -9.12 13.92
N ARG A 21 -3.57 -8.13 13.67
CA ARG A 21 -4.55 -8.15 12.56
C ARG A 21 -3.88 -8.17 11.18
N LEU A 22 -2.81 -7.41 11.01
CA LEU A 22 -2.03 -7.41 9.75
C LEU A 22 -0.93 -8.47 9.72
N ALA A 23 -0.58 -9.06 10.86
CA ALA A 23 0.33 -10.19 10.92
C ALA A 23 -0.34 -11.48 10.43
N ALA A 24 -1.62 -11.69 10.77
CA ALA A 24 -2.41 -12.86 10.33
C ALA A 24 -2.54 -12.96 8.80
N HIS A 25 -2.46 -11.83 8.10
CA HIS A 25 -2.57 -11.76 6.63
C HIS A 25 -1.31 -11.17 5.99
N GLY A 26 -0.13 -11.65 6.40
CA GLY A 26 1.17 -11.10 5.95
C GLY A 26 1.33 -11.02 4.43
N TYR A 27 0.96 -12.08 3.71
CA TYR A 27 1.04 -12.10 2.25
C TYR A 27 0.14 -11.05 1.58
N LEU A 28 -1.14 -11.00 1.98
CA LEU A 28 -2.10 -10.02 1.46
C LEU A 28 -1.69 -8.59 1.81
N ARG A 29 -1.19 -8.35 3.03
CA ARG A 29 -0.65 -7.06 3.46
C ARG A 29 0.46 -6.62 2.52
N ASP A 30 1.45 -7.47 2.27
CA ASP A 30 2.61 -7.10 1.47
C ASP A 30 2.21 -6.84 0.02
N GLN A 31 1.30 -7.63 -0.55
CA GLN A 31 0.72 -7.36 -1.88
C GLN A 31 -0.02 -6.03 -1.95
N LEU A 32 -0.82 -5.69 -0.93
CA LEU A 32 -1.53 -4.41 -0.88
C LEU A 32 -0.56 -3.24 -0.71
N VAL A 33 0.55 -3.41 0.02
CA VAL A 33 1.61 -2.39 0.11
C VAL A 33 2.25 -2.18 -1.26
N ASP A 34 2.59 -3.25 -1.98
CA ASP A 34 3.20 -3.15 -3.31
C ASP A 34 2.26 -2.47 -4.31
N MET A 35 0.97 -2.83 -4.29
CA MET A 35 -0.04 -2.15 -5.09
C MET A 35 -0.17 -0.67 -4.71
N ALA A 36 -0.11 -0.35 -3.41
CA ALA A 36 -0.23 1.01 -2.92
C ALA A 36 0.93 1.90 -3.35
N VAL A 37 2.16 1.37 -3.37
CA VAL A 37 3.36 2.09 -3.83
C VAL A 37 3.24 2.44 -5.31
N ARG A 38 2.83 1.47 -6.13
CA ARG A 38 2.64 1.69 -7.58
C ARG A 38 1.59 2.79 -7.83
N ASP A 39 0.44 2.69 -7.17
CA ASP A 39 -0.73 3.53 -7.40
C ASP A 39 -0.82 4.73 -6.44
N PHE A 40 0.31 5.11 -5.84
CA PHE A 40 0.35 6.15 -4.82
C PHE A 40 -0.10 7.50 -5.40
N PRO A 41 -1.08 8.19 -4.77
CA PRO A 41 -1.56 9.49 -5.25
C PRO A 41 -0.67 10.61 -4.69
N PHE A 42 0.26 11.11 -5.51
CA PHE A 42 1.14 12.22 -5.12
C PHE A 42 0.50 13.61 -5.29
N ASP A 43 -0.65 13.65 -5.95
CA ASP A 43 -1.34 14.83 -6.48
C ASP A 43 -2.60 15.20 -5.68
N VAL A 44 -2.85 14.55 -4.56
CA VAL A 44 -4.04 14.73 -3.73
C VAL A 44 -3.72 15.45 -2.43
N ALA A 45 -4.72 16.19 -1.93
CA ALA A 45 -4.65 16.86 -0.65
C ALA A 45 -4.41 15.86 0.50
N ASP A 46 -3.74 16.35 1.54
CA ASP A 46 -3.17 15.57 2.63
C ASP A 46 -4.20 14.79 3.46
N ASP A 47 -5.42 15.31 3.53
CA ASP A 47 -6.59 14.74 4.19
C ASP A 47 -7.28 13.66 3.34
N MET A 48 -7.18 13.77 2.01
CA MET A 48 -7.82 12.87 1.05
C MET A 48 -6.92 11.71 0.60
N GLY A 49 -5.59 11.86 0.70
CA GLY A 49 -4.60 10.86 0.34
C GLY A 49 -4.90 9.43 0.79
N PRO A 50 -5.11 9.18 2.10
CA PRO A 50 -5.43 7.84 2.59
C PRO A 50 -6.71 7.26 1.98
N ARG A 51 -7.73 8.10 1.73
CA ARG A 51 -9.03 7.68 1.20
C ARG A 51 -8.92 7.31 -0.27
N VAL A 52 -8.22 8.14 -1.05
CA VAL A 52 -7.98 7.90 -2.48
C VAL A 52 -7.14 6.64 -2.67
N LEU A 53 -6.07 6.48 -1.88
CA LEU A 53 -5.23 5.29 -1.93
C LEU A 53 -6.05 4.02 -1.60
N ALA A 54 -6.86 4.06 -0.55
CA ALA A 54 -7.72 2.92 -0.19
C ALA A 54 -8.75 2.60 -1.28
N ALA A 55 -9.33 3.61 -1.93
CA ALA A 55 -10.26 3.41 -3.05
C ALA A 55 -9.56 2.74 -4.24
N ARG A 56 -8.38 3.22 -4.63
CA ARG A 56 -7.57 2.61 -5.71
C ARG A 56 -7.23 1.15 -5.42
N LEU A 57 -6.83 0.85 -4.19
CA LEU A 57 -6.56 -0.52 -3.75
C LEU A 57 -7.79 -1.42 -3.84
N LYS A 58 -8.96 -0.95 -3.42
CA LYS A 58 -10.21 -1.73 -3.51
C LYS A 58 -10.60 -2.02 -4.95
N ILE A 59 -10.47 -1.04 -5.85
CA ILE A 59 -10.77 -1.22 -7.28
C ILE A 59 -9.85 -2.31 -7.87
N LYS A 60 -8.54 -2.23 -7.63
CA LYS A 60 -7.60 -3.23 -8.16
C LYS A 60 -7.76 -4.59 -7.50
N ALA A 61 -8.04 -4.63 -6.20
CA ALA A 61 -8.34 -5.87 -5.51
C ALA A 61 -9.60 -6.54 -6.08
N ARG A 62 -10.66 -5.78 -6.38
CA ARG A 62 -11.87 -6.31 -7.01
C ARG A 62 -11.58 -6.89 -8.39
N ALA A 63 -10.71 -6.27 -9.17
CA ALA A 63 -10.29 -6.82 -10.46
C ALA A 63 -9.47 -8.12 -10.33
N ARG A 64 -8.82 -8.34 -9.17
CA ARG A 64 -7.94 -9.49 -8.93
C ARG A 64 -8.60 -10.65 -8.17
N TYR A 65 -9.60 -10.35 -7.34
CA TYR A 65 -10.25 -11.32 -6.46
C TYR A 65 -11.76 -11.28 -6.68
N ASP A 66 -12.33 -12.38 -7.17
CA ASP A 66 -13.76 -12.51 -7.46
C ASP A 66 -14.61 -12.98 -6.25
N SER A 67 -14.01 -12.98 -5.04
CA SER A 67 -14.66 -13.46 -3.83
C SER A 67 -15.18 -12.30 -2.96
N ILE A 68 -16.48 -12.33 -2.66
CA ILE A 68 -17.16 -11.33 -1.81
C ILE A 68 -16.56 -11.30 -0.40
N MET A 69 -16.26 -12.46 0.20
CA MET A 69 -15.62 -12.49 1.52
C MET A 69 -14.24 -11.84 1.52
N VAL A 70 -13.46 -12.08 0.45
CA VAL A 70 -12.14 -11.46 0.29
C VAL A 70 -12.26 -9.95 0.13
N MET A 71 -13.27 -9.45 -0.59
CA MET A 71 -13.50 -8.01 -0.71
C MET A 71 -13.78 -7.33 0.63
N ILE A 72 -14.58 -7.92 1.52
CA ILE A 72 -14.87 -7.35 2.84
C ILE A 72 -13.58 -7.21 3.65
N MET A 73 -12.77 -8.27 3.67
CA MET A 73 -11.50 -8.30 4.37
C MET A 73 -10.51 -7.28 3.80
N ILE A 74 -10.38 -7.22 2.47
CA ILE A 74 -9.56 -6.22 1.78
C ILE A 74 -10.05 -4.81 2.08
N GLY A 75 -11.36 -4.59 2.17
CA GLY A 75 -11.92 -3.29 2.47
C GLY A 75 -11.39 -2.70 3.78
N VAL A 76 -11.34 -3.52 4.83
CA VAL A 76 -10.81 -3.15 6.15
C VAL A 76 -9.29 -2.99 6.10
N ILE A 77 -8.58 -3.97 5.51
CA ILE A 77 -7.12 -3.98 5.47
C ILE A 77 -6.58 -2.81 4.62
N ALA A 78 -7.16 -2.55 3.45
CA ALA A 78 -6.75 -1.46 2.56
C ALA A 78 -6.90 -0.10 3.22
N ASN A 79 -7.98 0.13 3.98
CA ASN A 79 -8.15 1.37 4.75
C ASN A 79 -7.03 1.56 5.79
N LEU A 80 -6.71 0.51 6.56
CA LEU A 80 -5.66 0.55 7.58
C LEU A 80 -4.27 0.75 6.96
N ILE A 81 -3.95 -0.03 5.94
CA ILE A 81 -2.68 0.06 5.22
C ILE A 81 -2.53 1.46 4.62
N SER A 82 -3.55 1.99 3.96
CA SER A 82 -3.49 3.31 3.33
C SER A 82 -3.20 4.41 4.34
N LYS A 83 -3.84 4.37 5.53
CA LYS A 83 -3.54 5.29 6.63
C LYS A 83 -2.07 5.17 7.08
N TYR A 84 -1.56 3.95 7.23
CA TYR A 84 -0.19 3.74 7.69
C TYR A 84 0.86 4.14 6.66
N ILE A 85 0.63 3.85 5.38
CA ILE A 85 1.52 4.28 4.30
C ILE A 85 1.55 5.80 4.24
N TRP A 86 0.39 6.46 4.31
CA TRP A 86 0.32 7.92 4.30
C TRP A 86 1.07 8.53 5.49
N ASP A 87 0.83 8.02 6.69
CA ASP A 87 1.56 8.46 7.88
C ASP A 87 3.06 8.19 7.78
N TRP A 88 3.49 7.10 7.14
CA TRP A 88 4.91 6.84 6.91
C TRP A 88 5.50 7.86 5.95
N TRP A 89 4.84 8.07 4.81
CA TRP A 89 5.25 8.99 3.76
C TRP A 89 5.44 10.41 4.29
N ARG A 90 4.52 10.90 5.11
CA ARG A 90 4.59 12.27 5.68
C ARG A 90 5.64 12.45 6.78
N LYS A 91 6.18 11.38 7.36
CA LYS A 91 7.08 11.50 8.52
C LYS A 91 8.44 12.12 8.19
N ARG A 92 8.97 11.88 6.99
CA ARG A 92 10.31 12.32 6.58
C ARG A 92 10.36 12.52 5.09
N GLU A 93 11.09 13.53 4.63
CA GLU A 93 11.33 13.78 3.22
C GLU A 93 11.99 12.58 2.51
N SER A 94 12.91 11.88 3.19
CA SER A 94 13.52 10.66 2.65
C SER A 94 12.50 9.56 2.33
N HIS A 95 11.41 9.46 3.09
CA HIS A 95 10.33 8.51 2.78
C HIS A 95 9.54 8.93 1.53
N GLN A 96 9.40 10.24 1.30
CA GLN A 96 8.74 10.77 0.11
C GLN A 96 9.54 10.49 -1.14
N ASN A 97 10.85 10.70 -1.09
CA ASN A 97 11.76 10.40 -2.20
C ASN A 97 11.74 8.91 -2.54
N LEU A 98 11.85 8.03 -1.53
CA LEU A 98 11.74 6.58 -1.73
C LEU A 98 10.42 6.16 -2.39
N MET A 99 9.29 6.71 -1.91
CA MET A 99 7.98 6.39 -2.50
C MET A 99 7.89 6.82 -3.97
N ARG A 100 8.44 8.00 -4.32
CA ARG A 100 8.48 8.50 -5.70
C ARG A 100 9.34 7.61 -6.59
N GLU A 101 10.54 7.27 -6.13
CA GLU A 101 11.45 6.37 -6.85
C GLU A 101 10.81 5.00 -7.11
N TRP A 102 10.23 4.39 -6.07
CA TRP A 102 9.57 3.10 -6.21
C TRP A 102 8.35 3.14 -7.13
N SER A 103 7.54 4.20 -7.06
CA SER A 103 6.39 4.37 -7.96
C SER A 103 6.84 4.57 -9.41
N ALA A 104 7.92 5.33 -9.65
CA ALA A 104 8.47 5.53 -10.98
C ALA A 104 8.99 4.22 -11.58
N ILE A 105 9.76 3.43 -10.81
CA ILE A 105 10.26 2.12 -11.23
C ILE A 105 9.08 1.17 -11.54
N ALA A 106 8.09 1.11 -10.65
CA ALA A 106 6.94 0.22 -10.82
C ALA A 106 6.10 0.55 -12.06
N LYS A 107 6.00 1.85 -12.43
CA LYS A 107 5.32 2.27 -13.66
C LYS A 107 6.14 1.99 -14.91
N ALA A 108 7.47 2.10 -14.83
CA ALA A 108 8.36 1.77 -15.95
C ALA A 108 8.40 0.27 -16.26
N GLU A 109 8.21 -0.60 -15.26
CA GLU A 109 8.11 -2.06 -15.44
C GLU A 109 6.78 -2.51 -16.12
N GLU A 110 5.74 -1.65 -16.17
CA GLU A 110 4.45 -1.94 -16.79
C GLU A 110 4.31 -1.41 -18.23
N ALA A 111 5.24 -0.56 -18.70
CA ALA A 111 5.25 0.03 -20.03
C ALA A 111 6.05 -0.81 -21.03
#